data_AF-A0A1H0NXB4-F1
#
_entry.id   AF-A0A1H0NXB4-F1
#
_cell.length_a   1.000
_cell.length_b   1.000
_cell.length_c   1.000
_cell.angle_alpha   90.00
_cell.angle_beta   90.00
_cell.angle_gamma   90.00
#
_symmetry.space_group_name_H-M   'P 1'
#
loop_
_entity.id
_entity.type
_entity.pdbx_description
1 polymer ?
#
loop_
_entity_poly.entity_id
_entity_poly.type
_entity_poly.pdbx_seq_one_letter_code
_entity_poly.pdbx_strand_id
1 'polypeptide(L)'
;MALERPPRWGLIAIVVLLLANVGLVLLLVQRQNAAPDPTTPVAAATATPTTSARTTTSAPTTTSGPATTSSAAPTSTDAGGLAVYGDGYSSGNSEGGIGAAGWPAQVAQQLGMQLQLTAATLAGYVRPGSTGQTYPQLVQAQPPADAAVTVVFGSRNDEAATPAEVQAAAAQTFQEILAADPTTKLVVIGPCWSSSAAPAELTAVSAAVQAAAEAAGATYVDPLTQGWFADPTGLVSTADGISLLDAGHTYLTGLIAPLVDTARSR
;
A
#
# COMPACT_ATOMS: atom_id res chain seq x y z
N MET A 1 37.96 31.05 6.12
CA MET A 1 37.13 30.94 4.90
C MET A 1 35.80 31.61 5.19
N ALA A 2 35.57 32.80 4.62
CA ALA A 2 34.29 33.48 4.74
C ALA A 2 33.33 32.89 3.70
N LEU A 3 32.17 32.38 4.12
CA LEU A 3 31.11 31.97 3.20
C LEU A 3 30.61 33.22 2.47
N GLU A 4 30.84 33.28 1.16
CA GLU A 4 30.22 34.28 0.29
C GLU A 4 28.70 34.13 0.38
N ARG A 5 28.01 35.23 0.67
CA ARG A 5 26.55 35.25 0.71
C ARG A 5 26.03 34.97 -0.71
N PRO A 6 25.06 34.07 -0.88
CA PRO A 6 24.56 33.73 -2.21
C PRO A 6 24.04 34.98 -2.93
N PRO A 7 24.27 35.10 -4.24
CA PRO A 7 23.83 36.26 -5.01
C PRO A 7 22.30 36.40 -4.91
N ARG A 8 21.82 37.63 -4.77
CA ARG A 8 20.39 37.96 -4.55
C ARG A 8 19.44 37.34 -5.59
N TRP A 9 19.94 37.07 -6.79
CA TRP A 9 19.22 36.38 -7.86
C TRP A 9 18.87 34.92 -7.53
N GLY A 10 19.71 34.20 -6.79
CA GLY A 10 19.45 32.81 -6.40
C GLY A 10 18.27 32.68 -5.43
N LEU A 11 18.12 33.65 -4.53
CA LEU A 11 16.99 33.72 -3.60
C LEU A 11 15.67 34.03 -4.32
N ILE A 12 15.73 34.90 -5.33
CA ILE A 12 14.58 35.20 -6.20
C ILE A 12 14.19 33.95 -7.02
N ALA A 13 15.15 33.21 -7.57
CA ALA A 13 14.88 31.99 -8.33
C ALA A 13 14.20 30.90 -7.48
N ILE A 14 14.63 30.73 -6.22
CA ILE A 14 14.02 29.78 -5.27
C ILE A 14 12.58 30.20 -4.95
N VAL A 15 12.33 31.49 -4.71
CA VAL A 15 10.97 31.98 -4.42
C VAL A 15 10.05 31.80 -5.63
N VAL A 16 10.52 32.07 -6.85
CA VAL A 16 9.76 31.85 -8.07
C VAL A 16 9.45 30.36 -8.27
N LEU A 17 10.41 29.48 -8.02
CA LEU A 17 10.22 28.02 -8.12
C LEU A 17 9.22 27.51 -7.09
N LEU A 18 9.27 28.01 -5.86
CA LEU A 18 8.32 27.67 -4.80
C LEU A 18 6.90 28.15 -5.15
N LEU A 19 6.74 29.37 -5.65
CA LEU A 19 5.44 29.90 -6.07
C LEU A 19 4.87 29.13 -7.27
N ALA A 20 5.71 28.73 -8.23
CA ALA A 20 5.30 27.93 -9.37
C ALA A 20 4.81 26.52 -8.94
N ASN A 21 5.53 25.87 -8.00
CA ASN A 21 5.12 24.58 -7.45
C ASN A 21 3.79 24.69 -6.68
N VAL A 22 3.61 25.73 -5.86
CA VAL A 22 2.34 25.98 -5.14
C VAL A 22 1.19 26.23 -6.13
N GLY A 23 1.42 27.00 -7.18
CA GLY A 23 0.42 27.23 -8.24
C GLY A 23 0.02 25.95 -8.98
N LEU A 24 0.98 25.07 -9.27
CA LEU A 24 0.72 23.79 -9.93
C LEU A 24 -0.08 22.84 -9.02
N VAL A 25 0.26 22.76 -7.73
CA VAL A 25 -0.49 21.96 -6.75
C VAL A 25 -1.93 22.47 -6.61
N LEU A 26 -2.13 23.80 -6.52
CA LEU A 26 -3.46 24.38 -6.45
C LEU A 26 -4.28 24.13 -7.72
N LEU A 27 -3.66 24.19 -8.91
CA LEU A 27 -4.30 23.87 -10.18
C LEU A 27 -4.79 22.41 -10.21
N LEU A 28 -3.95 21.48 -9.73
CA LEU A 28 -4.29 20.05 -9.70
C LEU A 28 -5.43 19.76 -8.72
N VAL A 29 -5.43 20.39 -7.54
CA VAL A 29 -6.52 20.29 -6.56
C VAL A 29 -7.83 20.89 -7.12
N GLN A 30 -7.77 22.02 -7.85
CA GLN A 30 -8.96 22.59 -8.50
C GLN A 30 -9.53 21.70 -9.60
N ARG A 31 -8.68 21.00 -10.37
CA ARG A 31 -9.16 20.04 -11.39
C ARG A 31 -9.79 18.79 -10.78
N GLN A 32 -9.32 18.37 -9.61
CA GLN A 32 -9.91 17.24 -8.88
C GLN A 32 -11.24 17.60 -8.20
N ASN A 33 -11.42 18.87 -7.80
CA ASN A 33 -12.64 19.34 -7.13
C ASN A 33 -13.71 19.90 -8.10
N ALA A 34 -13.45 19.97 -9.40
CA ALA A 34 -14.46 20.35 -10.38
C ALA A 34 -15.51 19.23 -10.52
N ALA A 35 -16.73 19.48 -10.03
CA ALA A 35 -17.86 18.59 -10.22
C ALA A 35 -18.22 18.46 -11.72
N PRO A 36 -18.77 17.31 -12.17
CA PRO A 36 -19.27 17.18 -13.54
C PRO A 36 -20.47 18.11 -13.76
N ASP A 37 -20.41 18.93 -14.81
CA ASP A 37 -21.51 19.82 -15.25
C ASP A 37 -22.80 19.01 -15.54
N PRO A 38 -23.95 19.35 -14.94
CA PRO A 38 -25.23 18.73 -15.27
C PRO A 38 -25.90 19.45 -16.44
N THR A 39 -25.25 19.56 -17.61
CA THR A 39 -25.94 19.99 -18.84
C THR A 39 -25.37 19.33 -20.09
N THR A 40 -25.83 18.12 -20.39
CA THR A 40 -25.90 17.65 -21.78
C THR A 40 -27.36 17.29 -22.09
N PRO A 41 -28.01 17.99 -23.05
CA PRO A 41 -29.39 17.69 -23.41
C PRO A 41 -29.45 16.37 -24.21
N VAL A 42 -30.41 15.52 -23.82
CA VAL A 42 -30.83 14.35 -24.58
C VAL A 42 -31.38 14.81 -25.94
N ALA A 43 -30.65 14.51 -27.02
CA ALA A 43 -31.17 14.61 -28.37
C ALA A 43 -32.18 13.49 -28.59
N ALA A 44 -33.44 13.89 -28.74
CA ALA A 44 -34.57 13.05 -29.09
C ALA A 44 -34.36 12.36 -30.45
N ALA A 45 -34.43 11.03 -30.47
CA ALA A 45 -34.65 10.26 -31.67
C ALA A 45 -36.14 9.88 -31.73
N THR A 46 -36.84 10.53 -32.65
CA THR A 46 -38.22 10.25 -33.06
C THR A 46 -38.32 8.86 -33.69
N ALA A 47 -39.18 8.00 -33.17
CA ALA A 47 -39.72 6.87 -33.91
C ALA A 47 -41.19 6.62 -33.50
N THR A 48 -42.02 6.54 -34.54
CA THR A 48 -43.49 6.51 -34.60
C THR A 48 -44.16 5.33 -33.90
N PRO A 49 -45.45 5.44 -33.50
CA PRO A 49 -46.20 4.36 -32.88
C PRO A 49 -46.80 3.43 -33.93
N THR A 50 -46.81 2.12 -33.68
CA THR A 50 -47.72 1.18 -34.34
C THR A 50 -48.30 0.24 -33.30
N THR A 51 -49.62 0.32 -33.20
CA THR A 51 -50.54 -0.46 -32.35
C THR A 51 -50.66 -1.91 -32.81
N SER A 52 -50.62 -2.86 -31.87
CA SER A 52 -51.46 -4.08 -31.81
C SER A 52 -51.17 -4.81 -30.49
N ALA A 53 -52.07 -4.78 -29.51
CA ALA A 53 -53.20 -5.69 -29.30
C ALA A 53 -52.85 -6.98 -28.54
N ARG A 54 -53.24 -6.97 -27.25
CA ARG A 54 -53.63 -8.04 -26.31
C ARG A 54 -53.57 -9.51 -26.80
N THR A 55 -52.93 -10.38 -26.00
CA THR A 55 -53.51 -11.68 -25.63
C THR A 55 -52.94 -12.18 -24.29
N THR A 56 -53.84 -12.49 -23.35
CA THR A 56 -53.62 -13.30 -22.14
C THR A 56 -53.34 -14.76 -22.51
N THR A 57 -52.47 -15.50 -21.80
CA THR A 57 -52.66 -16.93 -21.43
C THR A 57 -51.49 -17.47 -20.60
N SER A 58 -51.84 -17.91 -19.39
CA SER A 58 -51.41 -19.07 -18.58
C SER A 58 -50.02 -19.74 -18.77
N ALA A 59 -49.36 -19.96 -17.61
CA ALA A 59 -48.40 -21.05 -17.34
C ALA A 59 -49.08 -22.45 -17.49
N PRO A 60 -48.38 -23.62 -17.58
CA PRO A 60 -47.39 -24.10 -16.59
C PRO A 60 -46.24 -25.05 -17.07
N THR A 61 -45.43 -25.50 -16.09
CA THR A 61 -44.71 -26.80 -15.93
C THR A 61 -43.37 -27.12 -16.62
N THR A 62 -42.34 -27.23 -15.75
CA THR A 62 -41.29 -28.28 -15.62
C THR A 62 -40.57 -28.86 -16.84
N THR A 63 -39.23 -28.79 -16.84
CA THR A 63 -38.35 -29.88 -17.29
C THR A 63 -36.99 -29.77 -16.60
N SER A 64 -36.61 -30.85 -15.92
CA SER A 64 -35.34 -31.10 -15.25
C SER A 64 -34.21 -31.34 -16.27
N GLY A 65 -33.04 -30.74 -16.04
CA GLY A 65 -31.77 -31.06 -16.71
C GLY A 65 -30.71 -31.43 -15.67
N PRO A 66 -29.77 -32.35 -15.99
CA PRO A 66 -28.99 -33.08 -14.99
C PRO A 66 -27.94 -32.17 -14.33
N ALA A 67 -27.84 -32.31 -13.01
CA ALA A 67 -26.82 -31.70 -12.18
C ALA A 67 -25.44 -32.27 -12.56
N THR A 68 -24.63 -31.49 -13.26
CA THR A 68 -23.18 -31.62 -13.17
C THR A 68 -22.79 -31.14 -11.78
N THR A 69 -22.58 -32.08 -10.87
CA THR A 69 -21.87 -31.87 -9.62
C THR A 69 -20.45 -31.39 -9.96
N SER A 70 -20.29 -30.09 -10.10
CA SER A 70 -18.98 -29.46 -9.92
C SER A 70 -18.60 -29.72 -8.47
N SER A 71 -17.78 -30.76 -8.28
CA SER A 71 -17.08 -31.01 -7.03
C SER A 71 -16.17 -29.80 -6.80
N ALA A 72 -16.72 -28.77 -6.17
CA ALA A 72 -15.92 -27.71 -5.57
C ALA A 72 -14.95 -28.41 -4.60
N ALA A 73 -13.68 -28.44 -4.98
CA ALA A 73 -12.62 -28.78 -4.05
C ALA A 73 -12.80 -27.88 -2.82
N PRO A 74 -12.68 -28.40 -1.58
CA PRO A 74 -12.64 -27.52 -0.44
C PRO A 74 -11.36 -26.69 -0.60
N THR A 75 -11.50 -25.42 -1.00
CA THR A 75 -10.52 -24.41 -0.62
C THR A 75 -10.65 -24.32 0.88
N SER A 76 -9.85 -25.12 1.59
CA SER A 76 -9.63 -24.96 3.01
C SER A 76 -8.95 -23.61 3.19
N THR A 77 -9.77 -22.57 3.34
CA THR A 77 -9.39 -21.24 3.78
C THR A 77 -9.07 -21.28 5.29
N ASP A 78 -8.22 -22.23 5.68
CA ASP A 78 -7.90 -22.51 7.09
C ASP A 78 -6.52 -21.95 7.48
N ALA A 79 -5.83 -21.32 6.52
CA ALA A 79 -4.53 -20.70 6.71
C ALA A 79 -4.59 -19.31 7.37
N GLY A 80 -5.80 -18.75 7.59
CA GLY A 80 -6.03 -17.44 8.17
C GLY A 80 -5.88 -16.25 7.22
N GLY A 81 -6.15 -15.04 7.72
CA GLY A 81 -5.94 -13.78 7.00
C GLY A 81 -4.51 -13.25 7.12
N LEU A 82 -4.03 -12.56 6.09
CA LEU A 82 -2.81 -11.76 6.06
C LEU A 82 -3.21 -10.30 5.82
N ALA A 83 -3.04 -9.44 6.81
CA ALA A 83 -3.18 -8.00 6.63
C ALA A 83 -1.82 -7.36 6.32
N VAL A 84 -1.76 -6.44 5.36
CA VAL A 84 -0.52 -5.74 5.00
C VAL A 84 -0.77 -4.24 4.93
N TYR A 85 -0.01 -3.48 5.72
CA TYR A 85 0.10 -2.04 5.63
C TYR A 85 1.46 -1.64 5.08
N GLY A 86 1.50 -0.67 4.17
CA GLY A 86 2.78 -0.21 3.65
C GLY A 86 2.67 0.91 2.63
N ASP A 87 3.74 1.04 1.84
CA ASP A 87 3.89 2.07 0.83
C ASP A 87 3.93 1.51 -0.60
N GLY A 88 4.60 2.23 -1.51
CA GLY A 88 4.80 1.83 -2.91
C GLY A 88 5.43 0.44 -3.08
N TYR A 89 6.23 -0.03 -2.11
CA TYR A 89 6.82 -1.37 -2.16
C TYR A 89 5.79 -2.47 -1.92
N SER A 90 4.66 -2.16 -1.30
CA SER A 90 3.56 -3.10 -1.07
C SER A 90 2.43 -2.94 -2.09
N SER A 91 2.16 -1.71 -2.55
CA SER A 91 1.10 -1.47 -3.55
C SER A 91 1.53 -1.81 -4.98
N GLY A 92 2.84 -1.83 -5.25
CA GLY A 92 3.37 -1.81 -6.61
C GLY A 92 3.14 -0.47 -7.31
N ASN A 93 3.65 -0.36 -8.55
CA ASN A 93 3.47 0.80 -9.42
C ASN A 93 3.64 0.41 -10.90
N SER A 94 3.74 1.39 -11.81
CA SER A 94 3.86 1.14 -13.26
C SER A 94 5.09 0.33 -13.67
N GLU A 95 6.12 0.26 -12.82
CA GLU A 95 7.36 -0.49 -13.07
C GLU A 95 7.23 -1.96 -12.64
N GLY A 96 6.30 -2.30 -11.74
CA GLY A 96 6.11 -3.67 -11.26
C GLY A 96 5.21 -3.81 -10.02
N GLY A 97 4.86 -5.06 -9.72
CA GLY A 97 4.20 -5.43 -8.46
C GLY A 97 2.72 -5.13 -8.34
N ILE A 98 2.04 -4.81 -9.45
CA ILE A 98 0.60 -4.57 -9.43
C ILE A 98 -0.16 -5.90 -9.28
N GLY A 99 -1.09 -5.93 -8.32
CA GLY A 99 -1.99 -7.07 -8.12
C GLY A 99 -1.22 -8.36 -7.79
N ALA A 100 -1.44 -9.41 -8.58
CA ALA A 100 -0.82 -10.72 -8.36
C ALA A 100 0.72 -10.73 -8.53
N ALA A 101 1.29 -9.71 -9.18
CA ALA A 101 2.74 -9.55 -9.27
C ALA A 101 3.37 -8.96 -7.99
N GLY A 102 2.56 -8.38 -7.11
CA GLY A 102 3.03 -7.77 -5.87
C GLY A 102 3.36 -8.79 -4.80
N TRP A 103 4.43 -8.52 -4.04
CA TRP A 103 4.89 -9.41 -2.97
C TRP A 103 3.77 -9.80 -1.97
N PRO A 104 2.82 -8.92 -1.57
CA PRO A 104 1.78 -9.31 -0.62
C PRO A 104 0.88 -10.41 -1.19
N ALA A 105 0.50 -10.29 -2.46
CA ALA A 105 -0.33 -11.27 -3.16
C ALA A 105 0.42 -12.59 -3.35
N GLN A 106 1.71 -12.51 -3.70
CA GLN A 106 2.55 -13.70 -3.85
C GLN A 106 2.75 -14.45 -2.52
N VAL A 107 2.99 -13.74 -1.41
CA VAL A 107 3.08 -14.36 -0.06
C VAL A 107 1.75 -15.00 0.33
N ALA A 108 0.64 -14.29 0.17
CA ALA A 108 -0.69 -14.82 0.48
C ALA A 108 -0.99 -16.08 -0.34
N GLN A 109 -0.68 -16.07 -1.64
CA GLN A 109 -0.86 -17.23 -2.52
C GLN A 109 0.02 -18.40 -2.10
N GLN A 110 1.30 -18.17 -1.78
CA GLN A 110 2.22 -19.23 -1.37
C GLN A 110 1.79 -19.89 -0.05
N LEU A 111 1.22 -19.12 0.88
CA LEU A 111 0.84 -19.60 2.21
C LEU A 111 -0.65 -20.00 2.32
N GLY A 112 -1.43 -19.84 1.24
CA GLY A 112 -2.87 -20.11 1.18
C GLY A 112 -3.73 -19.13 1.99
N MET A 113 -3.22 -17.94 2.30
CA MET A 113 -3.86 -16.95 3.18
C MET A 113 -4.75 -15.98 2.39
N GLN A 114 -5.75 -15.41 3.06
CA GLN A 114 -6.58 -14.33 2.49
C GLN A 114 -5.90 -12.98 2.70
N LEU A 115 -5.60 -12.25 1.62
CA LEU A 115 -4.93 -10.96 1.70
C LEU A 115 -5.90 -9.79 1.92
N GLN A 116 -5.65 -8.99 2.96
CA GLN A 116 -6.13 -7.61 3.09
C GLN A 116 -4.94 -6.66 2.89
N LEU A 117 -4.90 -5.99 1.73
CA LEU A 117 -3.81 -5.04 1.41
C LEU A 117 -4.29 -3.59 1.55
N THR A 118 -3.64 -2.85 2.45
CA THR A 118 -3.86 -1.41 2.68
C THR A 118 -2.54 -0.66 2.52
N ALA A 119 -2.19 -0.29 1.29
CA ALA A 119 -0.93 0.40 1.00
C ALA A 119 -1.16 1.66 0.15
N ALA A 120 -0.38 2.70 0.42
CA ALA A 120 -0.43 3.95 -0.33
C ALA A 120 1.00 4.42 -0.68
N THR A 121 1.26 4.69 -1.95
CA THR A 121 2.57 5.17 -2.41
C THR A 121 3.00 6.41 -1.62
N LEU A 122 4.29 6.52 -1.29
CA LEU A 122 4.87 7.60 -0.48
C LEU A 122 4.43 7.64 1.00
N ALA A 123 3.50 6.78 1.44
CA ALA A 123 3.07 6.77 2.83
C ALA A 123 4.20 6.32 3.76
N GLY A 124 4.17 6.85 4.97
CA GLY A 124 4.95 6.40 6.11
C GLY A 124 4.14 6.55 7.39
N TYR A 125 4.82 6.43 8.53
CA TYR A 125 4.19 6.63 9.83
C TYR A 125 3.76 8.07 10.04
N VAL A 126 4.54 9.04 9.54
CA VAL A 126 4.25 10.47 9.68
C VAL A 126 4.08 11.16 8.33
N ARG A 127 4.64 10.60 7.25
CA ARG A 127 4.47 11.14 5.91
C ARG A 127 3.15 10.66 5.29
N PRO A 128 2.24 11.57 4.90
CA PRO A 128 1.05 11.20 4.16
C PRO A 128 1.41 10.66 2.77
N GLY A 129 0.79 9.56 2.37
CA GLY A 129 0.96 8.98 1.05
C GLY A 129 0.08 9.61 -0.03
N SER A 130 -0.03 8.92 -1.16
CA SER A 130 -0.81 9.34 -2.32
C SER A 130 -2.31 9.45 -2.06
N THR A 131 -2.82 8.83 -1.00
CA THR A 131 -4.21 8.97 -0.54
C THR A 131 -4.41 10.09 0.49
N GLY A 132 -3.34 10.81 0.84
CA GLY A 132 -3.34 11.82 1.91
C GLY A 132 -3.32 11.24 3.32
N GLN A 133 -3.10 9.91 3.46
CA GLN A 133 -3.12 9.20 4.74
C GLN A 133 -1.73 8.74 5.17
N THR A 134 -1.45 8.82 6.47
CA THR A 134 -0.31 8.15 7.14
C THR A 134 -0.68 6.73 7.55
N TYR A 135 0.27 5.92 8.02
CA TYR A 135 -0.02 4.54 8.48
C TYR A 135 -1.08 4.45 9.59
N PRO A 136 -1.05 5.28 10.66
CA PRO A 136 -2.17 5.29 11.62
C PRO A 136 -3.52 5.54 10.94
N GLN A 137 -3.57 6.50 10.01
CA GLN A 137 -4.82 6.83 9.30
C GLN A 137 -5.28 5.71 8.34
N LEU A 138 -4.35 4.96 7.75
CA LEU A 138 -4.66 3.78 6.96
C LEU A 138 -5.24 2.65 7.84
N VAL A 139 -4.66 2.41 9.01
CA VAL A 139 -5.16 1.43 9.98
C VAL A 139 -6.55 1.84 10.50
N GLN A 140 -6.76 3.10 10.86
CA GLN A 140 -8.07 3.58 11.30
C GLN A 140 -9.14 3.45 10.21
N ALA A 141 -8.80 3.72 8.95
CA ALA A 141 -9.74 3.66 7.85
C ALA A 141 -10.08 2.21 7.45
N GLN A 142 -9.12 1.31 7.57
CA GLN A 142 -9.24 -0.10 7.19
C GLN A 142 -8.53 -0.96 8.24
N PRO A 143 -9.12 -1.14 9.44
CA PRO A 143 -8.49 -1.94 10.49
C PRO A 143 -8.36 -3.41 10.06
N PRO A 144 -7.35 -4.14 10.56
CA PRO A 144 -7.23 -5.55 10.28
C PRO A 144 -8.38 -6.30 10.97
N ALA A 145 -8.87 -7.36 10.34
CA ALA A 145 -9.89 -8.23 10.91
C ALA A 145 -9.60 -9.70 10.54
N ASP A 146 -9.65 -10.58 11.54
CA ASP A 146 -9.40 -12.02 11.41
C ASP A 146 -8.06 -12.34 10.70
N ALA A 147 -7.04 -11.52 10.95
CA ALA A 147 -5.71 -11.68 10.40
C ALA A 147 -4.87 -12.55 11.35
N ALA A 148 -4.42 -13.71 10.86
CA ALA A 148 -3.44 -14.51 11.60
C ALA A 148 -2.11 -13.77 11.74
N VAL A 149 -1.74 -12.99 10.71
CA VAL A 149 -0.54 -12.15 10.69
C VAL A 149 -0.87 -10.78 10.09
N THR A 150 -0.42 -9.72 10.75
CA THR A 150 -0.43 -8.36 10.22
C THR A 150 1.00 -7.92 9.99
N VAL A 151 1.32 -7.55 8.74
CA VAL A 151 2.62 -7.00 8.35
C VAL A 151 2.50 -5.49 8.19
N VAL A 152 3.40 -4.74 8.82
CA VAL A 152 3.60 -3.32 8.52
C VAL A 152 4.99 -3.14 7.95
N PHE A 153 5.09 -2.63 6.72
CA PHE A 153 6.36 -2.50 6.02
C PHE A 153 6.54 -1.09 5.46
N GLY A 154 7.61 -0.40 5.87
CA GLY A 154 8.03 0.85 5.24
C GLY A 154 8.83 1.77 6.15
N SER A 155 8.42 3.04 6.20
CA SER A 155 9.12 4.18 6.83
C SER A 155 10.25 4.83 6.02
N ARG A 156 10.54 4.32 4.81
CA ARG A 156 11.50 4.99 3.90
C ARG A 156 11.14 6.46 3.69
N ASN A 157 9.84 6.71 3.56
CA ASN A 157 9.28 8.03 3.29
C ASN A 157 9.36 8.98 4.50
N ASP A 158 9.62 8.48 5.71
CA ASP A 158 9.72 9.28 6.92
C ASP A 158 11.15 9.83 7.16
N GLU A 159 12.08 9.68 6.21
CA GLU A 159 13.49 10.09 6.33
C GLU A 159 13.69 11.53 6.85
N ALA A 160 12.80 12.46 6.46
CA ALA A 160 12.88 13.87 6.86
C ALA A 160 12.27 14.17 8.24
N ALA A 161 11.60 13.20 8.86
CA ALA A 161 10.96 13.37 10.17
C ALA A 161 11.93 13.09 11.32
N THR A 162 11.59 13.56 12.51
CA THR A 162 12.39 13.22 13.69
C THR A 162 12.12 11.77 14.13
N PRO A 163 13.13 11.06 14.66
CA PRO A 163 12.91 9.70 15.19
C PRO A 163 11.82 9.63 16.28
N ALA A 164 11.66 10.69 17.08
CA ALA A 164 10.62 10.75 18.10
C ALA A 164 9.19 10.81 17.51
N GLU A 165 8.99 11.59 16.45
CA GLU A 165 7.70 11.63 15.74
C GLU A 165 7.37 10.28 15.10
N VAL A 166 8.36 9.65 14.46
CA VAL A 166 8.20 8.31 13.86
C VAL A 166 7.89 7.28 14.94
N GLN A 167 8.63 7.24 16.05
CA GLN A 167 8.39 6.29 17.13
C GLN A 167 6.98 6.43 17.72
N ALA A 168 6.51 7.67 17.93
CA ALA A 168 5.17 7.92 18.45
C ALA A 168 4.08 7.45 17.48
N ALA A 169 4.21 7.78 16.18
CA ALA A 169 3.25 7.36 15.17
C ALA A 169 3.28 5.85 14.89
N ALA A 170 4.46 5.22 14.95
CA ALA A 170 4.59 3.76 14.87
C ALA A 170 3.92 3.08 16.06
N ALA A 171 4.15 3.57 17.29
CA ALA A 171 3.48 3.05 18.47
C ALA A 171 1.95 3.17 18.36
N GLN A 172 1.44 4.30 17.87
CA GLN A 172 0.00 4.47 17.60
C GLN A 172 -0.50 3.44 16.58
N THR A 173 0.20 3.28 15.45
CA THR A 173 -0.16 2.32 14.39
C THR A 173 -0.28 0.90 14.96
N PHE A 174 0.70 0.47 15.75
CA PHE A 174 0.74 -0.89 16.30
C PHE A 174 -0.32 -1.10 17.37
N GLN A 175 -0.57 -0.09 18.22
CA GLN A 175 -1.65 -0.13 19.20
C GLN A 175 -3.02 -0.24 18.55
N GLU A 176 -3.27 0.50 17.47
CA GLU A 176 -4.53 0.44 16.73
C GLU A 176 -4.73 -0.91 16.04
N ILE A 177 -3.67 -1.48 15.46
CA ILE A 177 -3.69 -2.85 14.88
C ILE A 177 -4.06 -3.87 15.96
N LEU A 178 -3.35 -3.88 17.09
CA LEU A 178 -3.55 -4.85 18.16
C LEU A 178 -4.87 -4.65 18.92
N ALA A 179 -5.42 -3.44 18.91
CA ALA A 179 -6.75 -3.18 19.45
C ALA A 179 -7.86 -3.69 18.52
N ALA A 180 -7.68 -3.57 17.20
CA ALA A 180 -8.63 -4.05 16.20
C ALA A 180 -8.62 -5.57 16.06
N ASP A 181 -7.44 -6.19 16.07
CA ASP A 181 -7.26 -7.63 16.03
C ASP A 181 -6.24 -8.07 17.10
N PRO A 182 -6.70 -8.36 18.33
CA PRO A 182 -5.80 -8.76 19.42
C PRO A 182 -5.13 -10.12 19.23
N THR A 183 -5.56 -10.91 18.25
CA THR A 183 -5.04 -12.26 17.99
C THR A 183 -3.97 -12.29 16.92
N THR A 184 -3.87 -11.23 16.10
CA THR A 184 -2.88 -11.14 15.04
C THR A 184 -1.46 -11.15 15.57
N LYS A 185 -0.58 -11.85 14.86
CA LYS A 185 0.86 -11.72 15.08
C LYS A 185 1.38 -10.55 14.26
N LEU A 186 1.88 -9.54 14.97
CA LEU A 186 2.41 -8.34 14.34
C LEU A 186 3.87 -8.54 13.91
N VAL A 187 4.12 -8.42 12.61
CA VAL A 187 5.45 -8.39 11.99
C VAL A 187 5.70 -6.99 11.43
N VAL A 188 6.75 -6.34 11.89
CA VAL A 188 7.14 -5.00 11.46
C VAL A 188 8.43 -5.10 10.67
N ILE A 189 8.42 -4.61 9.44
CA ILE A 189 9.59 -4.57 8.57
C ILE A 189 9.98 -3.09 8.42
N GLY A 190 11.22 -2.77 8.82
CA GLY A 190 11.79 -1.44 8.71
C GLY A 190 11.99 -0.98 7.25
N PRO A 191 12.57 0.21 7.06
CA PRO A 191 12.81 0.74 5.72
C PRO A 191 13.87 -0.07 4.97
N CYS A 192 13.72 -0.14 3.65
CA CYS A 192 14.74 -0.66 2.74
C CYS A 192 15.46 0.48 2.03
N TRP A 193 16.69 0.21 1.60
CA TRP A 193 17.49 1.15 0.80
C TRP A 193 18.25 0.43 -0.29
N SER A 194 18.18 0.93 -1.52
CA SER A 194 18.71 0.31 -2.74
C SER A 194 20.17 0.71 -3.04
N SER A 195 20.94 1.12 -2.04
CA SER A 195 22.37 1.46 -2.21
C SER A 195 23.21 0.94 -1.05
N SER A 196 24.53 0.91 -1.23
CA SER A 196 25.49 0.33 -0.27
C SER A 196 25.53 1.02 1.10
N ALA A 197 24.94 2.20 1.24
CA ALA A 197 24.84 2.90 2.52
C ALA A 197 23.53 3.68 2.60
N ALA A 198 22.66 3.30 3.52
CA ALA A 198 21.49 4.08 3.88
C ALA A 198 21.91 5.40 4.56
N PRO A 199 21.14 6.49 4.37
CA PRO A 199 21.31 7.72 5.14
C PRO A 199 21.28 7.45 6.65
N ALA A 200 22.06 8.23 7.42
CA ALA A 200 22.10 8.10 8.87
C ALA A 200 20.73 8.41 9.51
N GLU A 201 20.02 9.36 8.91
CA GLU A 201 18.65 9.75 9.25
C GLU A 201 17.70 8.56 9.10
N LEU A 202 17.80 7.83 7.98
CA LEU A 202 16.96 6.64 7.76
C LEU A 202 17.30 5.52 8.74
N THR A 203 18.56 5.38 9.14
CA THR A 203 18.97 4.43 10.17
C THR A 203 18.38 4.80 11.54
N ALA A 204 18.35 6.09 11.89
CA ALA A 204 17.73 6.57 13.13
C ALA A 204 16.20 6.39 13.12
N VAL A 205 15.55 6.63 11.98
CA VAL A 205 14.14 6.32 11.75
C VAL A 205 13.86 4.82 11.89
N SER A 206 14.71 3.96 11.31
CA SER A 206 14.62 2.50 11.45
C SER A 206 14.66 2.06 12.93
N ALA A 207 15.61 2.59 13.71
CA ALA A 207 15.74 2.32 15.14
C ALA A 207 14.53 2.81 15.96
N ALA A 208 13.92 3.93 15.59
CA ALA A 208 12.69 4.42 16.21
C ALA A 208 11.50 3.48 15.96
N VAL A 209 11.36 2.96 14.74
CA VAL A 209 10.33 1.96 14.41
C VAL A 209 10.58 0.66 15.17
N GLN A 210 11.84 0.22 15.25
CA GLN A 210 12.23 -0.96 16.04
C GLN A 210 11.81 -0.81 17.51
N ALA A 211 12.13 0.32 18.15
CA ALA A 211 11.79 0.57 19.54
C ALA A 211 10.28 0.52 19.79
N ALA A 212 9.47 1.05 18.86
CA ALA A 212 8.01 0.96 18.93
C ALA A 212 7.50 -0.48 18.75
N ALA A 213 8.10 -1.24 17.83
CA ALA A 213 7.73 -2.63 17.57
C ALA A 213 8.03 -3.53 18.79
N GLU A 214 9.22 -3.38 19.38
CA GLU A 214 9.63 -4.09 20.59
C GLU A 214 8.69 -3.77 21.78
N ALA A 215 8.34 -2.50 21.96
CA ALA A 215 7.40 -2.09 23.00
C ALA A 215 5.99 -2.68 22.81
N ALA A 216 5.58 -2.95 21.56
CA ALA A 216 4.31 -3.60 21.22
C ALA A 216 4.39 -5.14 21.28
N GLY A 217 5.55 -5.73 21.56
CA GLY A 217 5.75 -7.18 21.50
C GLY A 217 5.74 -7.75 20.08
N ALA A 218 5.92 -6.91 19.06
CA ALA A 218 5.96 -7.31 17.67
C ALA A 218 7.32 -7.92 17.28
N THR A 219 7.33 -8.72 16.22
CA THR A 219 8.58 -9.15 15.59
C THR A 219 9.07 -8.03 14.68
N TYR A 220 10.27 -7.51 14.92
CA TYR A 220 10.90 -6.51 14.07
C TYR A 220 11.96 -7.13 13.14
N VAL A 221 11.96 -6.71 11.88
CA VAL A 221 12.95 -7.06 10.87
C VAL A 221 13.59 -5.77 10.36
N ASP A 222 14.92 -5.74 10.31
CA ASP A 222 15.69 -4.59 9.82
C ASP A 222 16.31 -4.91 8.44
N PRO A 223 15.69 -4.46 7.33
CA PRO A 223 16.25 -4.66 6.01
C PRO A 223 17.60 -3.97 5.80
N LEU A 224 17.87 -2.86 6.50
CA LEU A 224 19.13 -2.12 6.38
C LEU A 224 20.29 -2.96 6.92
N THR A 225 20.13 -3.53 8.11
CA THR A 225 21.15 -4.41 8.72
C THR A 225 21.25 -5.75 7.99
N GLN A 226 20.15 -6.28 7.46
CA GLN A 226 20.15 -7.54 6.70
C GLN A 226 20.63 -7.39 5.25
N GLY A 227 20.93 -6.16 4.79
CA GLY A 227 21.41 -5.90 3.44
C GLY A 227 20.39 -6.26 2.36
N TRP A 228 19.09 -6.08 2.63
CA TRP A 228 18.08 -6.25 1.60
C TRP A 228 18.34 -5.26 0.47
N PHE A 229 18.29 -5.73 -0.77
CA PHE A 229 18.68 -4.95 -1.95
C PHE A 229 20.13 -4.43 -1.97
N ALA A 230 21.06 -5.09 -1.26
CA ALA A 230 22.50 -4.79 -1.38
C ALA A 230 23.02 -4.97 -2.82
N ASP A 231 22.41 -5.86 -3.60
CA ASP A 231 22.53 -5.93 -5.06
C ASP A 231 21.14 -5.71 -5.68
N PRO A 232 20.78 -4.46 -6.02
CA PRO A 232 19.46 -4.13 -6.54
C PRO A 232 19.33 -4.38 -8.06
N THR A 233 20.37 -4.90 -8.71
CA THR A 233 20.43 -5.04 -10.17
C THR A 233 19.30 -5.93 -10.67
N GLY A 234 18.42 -5.37 -11.51
CA GLY A 234 17.25 -6.08 -12.04
C GLY A 234 16.11 -6.25 -11.03
N LEU A 235 16.26 -5.78 -9.79
CA LEU A 235 15.22 -5.76 -8.75
C LEU A 235 14.55 -4.38 -8.63
N VAL A 236 15.33 -3.32 -8.84
CA VAL A 236 14.91 -1.92 -8.73
C VAL A 236 15.06 -1.24 -10.08
N SER A 237 14.08 -0.43 -10.47
CA SER A 237 14.08 0.32 -11.72
C SER A 237 15.27 1.25 -11.80
N THR A 238 15.99 1.23 -12.92
CA THR A 238 17.08 2.18 -13.20
C THR A 238 16.57 3.57 -13.55
N ALA A 239 15.28 3.73 -13.80
CA ALA A 239 14.68 5.01 -14.17
C ALA A 239 14.60 5.98 -12.98
N ASP A 240 14.23 5.47 -11.80
CA ASP A 240 14.09 6.26 -10.58
C ASP A 240 14.97 5.77 -9.42
N GLY A 241 15.57 4.58 -9.52
CA GLY A 241 16.41 3.98 -8.47
C GLY A 241 15.63 3.54 -7.22
N ILE A 242 14.30 3.50 -7.29
CA ILE A 242 13.41 3.34 -6.15
C ILE A 242 12.34 2.30 -6.42
N SER A 243 11.63 2.39 -7.55
CA SER A 243 10.51 1.52 -7.86
C SER A 243 10.97 0.09 -8.03
N LEU A 244 10.25 -0.85 -7.42
CA LEU A 244 10.53 -2.27 -7.58
C LEU A 244 10.00 -2.76 -8.92
N LEU A 245 10.81 -3.57 -9.60
CA LEU A 245 10.37 -4.38 -10.73
C LEU A 245 9.66 -5.64 -10.19
N ASP A 246 8.96 -6.37 -11.05
CA ASP A 246 8.33 -7.65 -10.66
C ASP A 246 9.32 -8.64 -10.03
N ALA A 247 10.57 -8.64 -10.49
CA ALA A 247 11.65 -9.42 -9.89
C ALA A 247 12.00 -8.95 -8.47
N GLY A 248 11.93 -7.65 -8.20
CA GLY A 248 12.08 -7.08 -6.86
C GLY A 248 10.95 -7.49 -5.90
N HIS A 249 9.71 -7.54 -6.39
CA HIS A 249 8.59 -8.08 -5.60
C HIS A 249 8.77 -9.58 -5.31
N THR A 250 9.21 -10.36 -6.30
CA THR A 250 9.53 -11.79 -6.13
C THR A 250 10.65 -12.00 -5.10
N TYR A 251 11.68 -11.15 -5.14
CA TYR A 251 12.75 -11.14 -4.14
C TYR A 251 12.20 -10.89 -2.72
N LEU A 252 11.34 -9.88 -2.54
CA LEU A 252 10.69 -9.62 -1.25
C LEU A 252 9.83 -10.79 -0.79
N THR A 253 9.10 -11.46 -1.69
CA THR A 253 8.32 -12.65 -1.32
C THR A 253 9.21 -13.75 -0.74
N GLY A 254 10.38 -14.00 -1.34
CA GLY A 254 11.33 -15.00 -0.84
C GLY A 254 11.84 -14.70 0.57
N LEU A 255 11.90 -13.41 0.95
CA LEU A 255 12.31 -12.96 2.27
C LEU A 255 11.16 -12.93 3.27
N ILE A 256 9.96 -12.53 2.84
CA ILE A 256 8.82 -12.24 3.73
C ILE A 256 7.95 -13.48 3.96
N ALA A 257 7.78 -14.37 2.99
CA ALA A 257 6.97 -15.58 3.18
C ALA A 257 7.43 -16.42 4.39
N PRO A 258 8.74 -16.69 4.59
CA PRO A 258 9.20 -17.42 5.79
C PRO A 258 8.93 -16.70 7.10
N LEU A 259 8.94 -15.36 7.11
CA LEU A 259 8.64 -14.55 8.29
C LEU A 259 7.17 -14.68 8.68
N VAL A 260 6.27 -14.58 7.70
CA VAL A 260 4.82 -14.74 7.90
C VAL A 260 4.49 -16.18 8.33
N ASP A 261 5.09 -17.18 7.69
CA ASP A 261 4.87 -18.59 8.02
C ASP A 261 5.34 -18.94 9.45
N THR A 262 6.48 -18.39 9.86
CA THR A 262 6.99 -18.53 11.23
C THR A 262 6.07 -17.84 12.23
N ALA A 263 5.60 -16.62 11.93
CA ALA A 263 4.74 -15.84 12.82
C ALA A 263 3.40 -16.55 13.07
N ARG A 264 2.71 -17.02 12.02
CA ARG A 264 1.40 -17.69 12.15
C ARG A 264 1.45 -19.02 12.91
N SER A 265 2.64 -19.60 13.08
CA SER A 265 2.85 -20.90 13.74
C SER A 265 3.15 -20.79 15.24
N ARG A 266 3.25 -19.57 15.79
CA ARG A 266 3.58 -19.29 17.21
C ARG A 266 2.36 -18.83 18.00
#